data_AF-A0A6N9SM83-F1
#
_entry.id   AF-A0A6N9SM83-F1
#
_cell.length_a   1.000
_cell.length_b   1.000
_cell.length_c   1.000
_cell.angle_alpha   90.00
_cell.angle_beta   90.00
_cell.angle_gamma   90.00
#
_symmetry.space_group_name_H-M   'P 1'
#
loop_
_entity.id
_entity.type
_entity.pdbx_description
1 polymer ?
#
loop_
_entity_poly.entity_id
_entity_poly.type
_entity_poly.pdbx_seq_one_letter_code
_entity_poly.pdbx_strand_id
1 'polypeptide(L)'
;MRGFTLVEVMVVALLVSLMAIMSWRVLESLTRTQTILKSRGDALEETQYFFNQWRHDCQGLLPPDQWRDGPPVQIGENQIAWLVQAEDGVHRIGYVYAGGGLKRLDRGPFQNRGDWEADWQALVQGGELTGKVGELTVPGSIGLQARVWSDTGWATAVATAPGTLIRGMELAIPLAGTEIPLRQVCLTGQD
;
A
#
# COMPACT_ATOMS: atom_id res chain seq x y z
N MET A 1 23.18 63.64 32.64
CA MET A 1 23.30 62.17 32.71
C MET A 1 22.25 61.68 33.71
N ARG A 2 21.10 61.17 33.25
CA ARG A 2 20.09 60.57 34.15
C ARG A 2 20.50 59.11 34.34
N GLY A 3 20.90 58.76 35.56
CA GLY A 3 21.27 57.39 35.90
C GLY A 3 20.05 56.49 35.86
N PHE A 4 20.22 55.31 35.24
CA PHE A 4 19.25 54.21 35.24
C PHE A 4 18.80 53.94 36.67
N THR A 5 17.49 53.91 36.92
CA THR A 5 16.99 53.63 38.27
C THR A 5 17.10 52.13 38.56
N LEU A 6 17.40 51.76 39.80
CA LEU A 6 17.54 50.36 40.23
C LEU A 6 16.27 49.53 39.94
N VAL A 7 15.12 50.20 40.03
CA VAL A 7 13.79 49.65 39.71
C VAL A 7 13.67 49.31 38.22
N GLU A 8 14.19 50.16 37.32
CA GLU A 8 14.15 49.93 35.88
C GLU A 8 14.93 48.69 35.47
N VAL A 9 16.13 48.49 36.05
CA VAL A 9 16.95 47.29 35.82
C VAL A 9 16.26 46.03 36.36
N MET A 10 15.61 46.10 37.53
CA MET A 10 14.86 44.97 38.11
C MET A 10 13.68 44.56 37.23
N VAL A 11 12.88 45.51 36.75
CA VAL A 11 11.73 45.23 35.88
C VAL A 11 12.19 44.62 34.56
N VAL A 12 13.26 45.14 33.96
CA VAL A 12 13.84 44.58 32.74
C VAL A 12 14.31 43.14 32.98
N ALA A 13 15.02 42.87 34.07
CA ALA A 13 15.49 41.52 34.41
C ALA A 13 14.31 40.54 34.61
N LEU A 14 13.24 40.96 35.28
CA LEU A 14 12.03 40.15 35.46
C LEU A 14 11.37 39.82 34.13
N LEU A 15 11.16 40.81 33.26
CA LEU A 15 10.55 40.59 31.94
C LEU A 15 11.39 39.65 31.07
N VAL A 16 12.71 39.84 31.02
CA VAL A 16 13.62 38.98 30.25
C VAL A 16 13.62 37.55 30.81
N SER A 17 13.61 37.38 32.14
CA SER A 17 13.52 36.04 32.74
C SER A 17 12.23 35.30 32.37
N LEU A 18 11.09 35.99 32.35
CA LEU A 18 9.80 35.42 31.95
C LEU A 18 9.78 35.05 30.47
N MET A 19 10.34 35.90 29.61
CA MET A 19 10.50 35.62 28.18
C MET A 19 11.39 34.40 27.94
N ALA A 20 12.49 34.26 28.68
CA ALA A 20 13.40 33.12 28.58
C ALA A 20 12.69 31.79 28.96
N ILE A 21 11.90 31.78 30.04
CA ILE A 21 11.12 30.61 30.46
C ILE A 21 10.07 30.23 29.41
N MET A 22 9.40 31.22 28.83
CA MET A 22 8.40 31.00 27.77
C MET A 22 9.04 30.49 26.48
N SER A 23 10.20 31.02 26.09
CA SER A 23 10.92 30.63 24.87
C SER A 23 11.26 29.14 24.84
N TRP A 24 11.68 28.56 25.97
CA TRP A 24 12.01 27.13 26.03
C TRP A 24 10.75 26.25 25.92
N ARG A 25 9.64 26.67 26.52
CA ARG A 25 8.35 25.95 26.42
C ARG A 25 7.74 26.02 25.02
N VAL A 26 7.89 27.15 24.34
CA VAL A 26 7.49 27.29 22.92
C VAL A 26 8.36 26.40 22.03
N LEU A 27 9.68 26.38 22.28
CA LEU A 27 10.59 25.50 21.54
C LEU A 27 10.22 24.03 21.70
N GLU A 28 9.94 23.58 22.92
CA GLU A 28 9.49 22.20 23.21
C GLU A 28 8.16 21.85 22.53
N SER A 29 7.23 22.81 22.47
CA SER A 29 5.96 22.60 21.78
C SER A 29 6.14 22.49 20.26
N LEU A 30 7.06 23.27 19.68
CA LEU A 30 7.35 23.24 18.25
C LEU A 30 8.09 21.97 17.84
N THR A 31 9.09 21.53 18.61
CA THR A 31 9.83 20.28 18.34
C THR A 31 8.89 19.09 18.38
N ARG A 32 8.01 18.98 19.39
CA ARG A 32 7.00 17.93 19.47
C ARG A 32 6.03 17.95 18.28
N THR A 33 5.60 19.15 17.86
CA THR A 33 4.69 19.30 16.72
C THR A 33 5.37 18.90 15.42
N GLN A 34 6.62 19.29 15.20
CA GLN A 34 7.41 18.90 14.04
C GLN A 34 7.59 17.39 13.97
N THR A 35 7.89 16.73 15.09
CA THR A 35 8.00 15.27 15.14
C THR A 35 6.70 14.57 14.74
N ILE A 36 5.54 15.05 15.24
CA ILE A 36 4.23 14.50 14.88
C ILE A 36 3.89 14.74 13.40
N LEU A 37 4.19 15.94 12.89
CA LEU A 37 3.93 16.27 11.48
C LEU A 37 4.82 15.44 10.57
N LYS A 38 6.09 15.26 10.93
CA LYS A 38 7.02 14.41 10.20
C LYS A 38 6.53 12.97 10.17
N SER A 39 6.17 12.39 11.31
CA SER A 39 5.68 11.00 11.35
C SER A 39 4.40 10.81 10.54
N ARG A 40 3.51 11.81 10.50
CA ARG A 40 2.31 11.79 9.65
C ARG A 40 2.64 11.90 8.17
N GLY A 41 3.65 12.70 7.82
CA GLY A 41 4.15 12.80 6.45
C GLY A 41 4.74 11.48 5.96
N ASP A 42 5.64 10.89 6.75
CA ASP A 42 6.30 9.61 6.42
C ASP A 42 5.25 8.49 6.23
N ALA A 43 4.24 8.40 7.10
CA ALA A 43 3.14 7.43 6.96
C ALA A 43 2.30 7.61 5.69
N LEU A 44 2.10 8.86 5.25
CA LEU A 44 1.38 9.16 4.02
C LEU A 44 2.21 8.77 2.80
N GLU A 45 3.52 9.02 2.82
CA GLU A 45 4.44 8.65 1.74
C GLU A 45 4.48 7.13 1.53
N GLU A 46 4.60 6.35 2.61
CA GLU A 46 4.57 4.88 2.56
C GLU A 46 3.26 4.36 1.94
N THR A 47 2.13 4.92 2.37
CA THR A 47 0.80 4.55 1.85
C THR A 47 0.65 4.90 0.36
N GLN A 48 1.18 6.06 -0.06
CA GLN A 48 1.18 6.46 -1.46
C GLN A 48 2.08 5.55 -2.31
N TYR A 49 3.27 5.20 -1.81
CA TYR A 49 4.16 4.26 -2.46
C TYR A 49 3.48 2.91 -2.68
N PHE A 50 2.83 2.37 -1.65
CA PHE A 50 2.03 1.15 -1.74
C PHE A 50 0.98 1.21 -2.86
N PHE A 51 0.17 2.26 -2.90
CA PHE A 51 -0.89 2.38 -3.91
C PHE A 51 -0.38 2.64 -5.32
N ASN A 52 0.77 3.30 -5.45
CA ASN A 52 1.43 3.47 -6.75
C ASN A 52 1.97 2.12 -7.26
N GLN A 53 2.63 1.34 -6.40
CA GLN A 53 3.07 -0.01 -6.72
C GLN A 53 1.89 -0.91 -7.10
N TRP A 54 0.81 -0.88 -6.33
CA TRP A 54 -0.43 -1.62 -6.64
C TRP A 54 -0.98 -1.25 -8.02
N ARG A 55 -1.09 0.05 -8.33
CA ARG A 55 -1.65 0.53 -9.60
C ARG A 55 -0.78 0.08 -10.77
N HIS A 56 0.54 0.19 -10.63
CA HIS A 56 1.50 -0.24 -11.64
C HIS A 56 1.34 -1.74 -11.94
N ASP A 57 1.34 -2.59 -10.91
CA ASP A 57 1.21 -4.04 -11.10
C ASP A 57 -0.15 -4.44 -11.69
N CYS A 58 -1.22 -3.76 -11.29
CA CYS A 58 -2.57 -4.03 -11.76
C CYS A 58 -2.75 -3.71 -13.25
N GLN A 59 -2.13 -2.62 -13.73
CA GLN A 59 -2.19 -2.22 -15.13
C GLN A 59 -1.43 -3.17 -16.06
N GLY A 60 -0.49 -3.95 -15.52
CA GLY A 60 0.26 -4.94 -16.28
C GLY A 60 -0.47 -6.28 -16.44
N LEU A 61 -1.76 -6.40 -16.11
CA LEU A 61 -2.51 -7.67 -16.18
C LEU A 61 -2.30 -8.37 -17.53
N LEU A 62 -1.97 -9.66 -17.48
CA LEU A 62 -1.72 -10.47 -18.67
C LEU A 62 -2.92 -10.39 -19.64
N PRO A 63 -2.70 -10.00 -20.91
CA PRO A 63 -3.74 -9.90 -21.92
C PRO A 63 -4.53 -11.20 -22.16
N PRO A 64 -5.82 -11.12 -22.54
CA PRO A 64 -6.70 -12.28 -22.62
C PRO A 64 -6.39 -13.18 -23.82
N ASP A 65 -5.70 -12.66 -24.85
CA ASP A 65 -5.19 -13.45 -25.98
C ASP A 65 -4.00 -14.35 -25.59
N GLN A 66 -3.28 -13.95 -24.54
CA GLN A 66 -2.15 -14.70 -24.01
C GLN A 66 -2.56 -15.77 -22.98
N TRP A 67 -3.82 -15.85 -22.55
CA TRP A 67 -4.29 -16.80 -21.53
C TRP A 67 -5.58 -17.51 -21.97
N ARG A 68 -5.67 -18.83 -21.75
CA ARG A 68 -6.82 -19.64 -22.20
C ARG A 68 -7.57 -20.36 -21.08
N ASP A 69 -6.93 -20.58 -19.92
CA ASP A 69 -7.40 -21.52 -18.89
C ASP A 69 -8.07 -20.82 -17.69
N GLY A 70 -9.08 -19.98 -17.97
CA GLY A 70 -9.84 -19.25 -16.94
C GLY A 70 -9.41 -17.78 -16.84
N PRO A 71 -9.55 -17.12 -15.68
CA PRO A 71 -9.03 -15.76 -15.51
C PRO A 71 -7.62 -15.75 -14.91
N PRO A 72 -6.74 -14.82 -15.33
CA PRO A 72 -5.39 -14.70 -14.81
C PRO A 72 -5.33 -13.99 -13.44
N VAL A 73 -6.41 -14.07 -12.65
CA VAL A 73 -6.54 -13.44 -11.32
C VAL A 73 -7.12 -14.45 -10.33
N GLN A 74 -6.52 -14.54 -9.15
CA GLN A 74 -6.94 -15.40 -8.05
C GLN A 74 -7.08 -14.56 -6.79
N ILE A 75 -8.26 -14.63 -6.16
CA ILE A 75 -8.52 -14.01 -4.86
C ILE A 75 -8.53 -15.12 -3.81
N GLY A 76 -7.80 -14.91 -2.71
CA GLY A 76 -7.83 -15.77 -1.53
C GLY A 76 -8.10 -14.96 -0.26
N GLU A 77 -8.09 -15.64 0.88
CA GLU A 77 -8.19 -14.95 2.18
C GLU A 77 -6.91 -14.14 2.43
N ASN A 78 -7.06 -12.83 2.70
CA ASN A 78 -5.94 -11.92 2.90
C ASN A 78 -4.91 -11.89 1.76
N GLN A 79 -5.28 -12.33 0.56
CA GLN A 79 -4.39 -12.34 -0.59
C GLN A 79 -5.09 -12.15 -1.93
N ILE A 80 -4.36 -11.60 -2.89
CA ILE A 80 -4.74 -11.55 -4.29
C ILE A 80 -3.49 -11.74 -5.14
N ALA A 81 -3.60 -12.50 -6.21
CA ALA A 81 -2.52 -12.71 -7.17
C ALA A 81 -3.05 -12.64 -8.60
N TRP A 82 -2.17 -12.27 -9.53
CA TRP A 82 -2.46 -12.26 -10.95
C TRP A 82 -1.19 -12.39 -11.77
N LEU A 83 -1.37 -12.74 -13.03
CA LEU A 83 -0.29 -12.75 -14.01
C LEU A 83 -0.13 -11.37 -14.62
N VAL A 84 1.12 -10.94 -14.77
CA VAL A 84 1.52 -9.64 -15.28
C VAL A 84 2.43 -9.82 -16.48
N GLN A 85 2.16 -9.08 -17.56
CA GLN A 85 3.10 -8.89 -18.66
C GLN A 85 4.06 -7.76 -18.29
N ALA A 86 5.29 -8.12 -17.93
CA ALA A 86 6.38 -7.17 -17.72
C ALA A 86 7.26 -7.06 -18.99
N GLU A 87 8.25 -6.16 -18.95
CA GLU A 87 9.21 -5.96 -20.06
C GLU A 87 10.13 -7.16 -20.29
N ASP A 88 10.49 -7.87 -19.21
CA ASP A 88 11.42 -9.00 -19.20
C ASP A 88 10.72 -10.37 -19.27
N GLY A 89 9.39 -10.41 -19.22
CA GLY A 89 8.60 -11.62 -19.40
C GLY A 89 7.29 -11.61 -18.63
N VAL A 90 6.67 -12.79 -18.53
CA VAL A 90 5.49 -12.98 -17.67
C VAL A 90 5.97 -13.11 -16.23
N HIS A 91 5.29 -12.44 -15.32
CA HIS A 91 5.46 -12.56 -13.87
C HIS A 91 4.14 -12.94 -13.23
N ARG A 92 4.20 -13.58 -12.06
CA ARG A 92 3.07 -13.69 -11.15
C ARG A 92 3.32 -12.74 -9.99
N ILE A 93 2.49 -11.70 -9.92
CA ILE A 93 2.50 -10.76 -8.81
C ILE A 93 1.39 -11.13 -7.85
N GLY A 94 1.65 -11.00 -6.56
CA GLY A 94 0.61 -11.13 -5.57
C GLY A 94 0.86 -10.29 -4.33
N TYR A 95 -0.23 -9.95 -3.67
CA TYR A 95 -0.25 -9.19 -2.44
C TYR A 95 -0.87 -10.07 -1.36
N VAL A 96 -0.20 -10.15 -0.21
CA VAL A 96 -0.68 -10.92 0.94
C VAL A 96 -0.50 -10.13 2.22
N TYR A 97 -1.47 -10.24 3.13
CA TYR A 97 -1.30 -9.82 4.51
C TYR A 97 -0.92 -11.05 5.36
N ALA A 98 0.34 -11.13 5.80
CA ALA A 98 0.85 -12.26 6.55
C ALA A 98 1.94 -11.84 7.54
N GLY A 99 1.84 -12.34 8.78
CA GLY A 99 2.80 -12.02 9.85
C GLY A 99 2.69 -10.57 10.34
N GLY A 100 1.51 -9.94 10.23
CA GLY A 100 1.26 -8.58 10.71
C GLY A 100 1.60 -7.46 9.73
N GLY A 101 1.95 -7.79 8.48
CA GLY A 101 2.31 -6.82 7.46
C GLY A 101 1.88 -7.21 6.06
N LEU A 102 1.81 -6.21 5.17
CA LEU A 102 1.55 -6.39 3.75
C LEU A 102 2.85 -6.74 3.03
N LYS A 103 2.76 -7.73 2.15
CA LYS A 103 3.88 -8.22 1.35
C LYS A 103 3.45 -8.30 -0.10
N ARG A 104 4.31 -7.81 -1.00
CA ARG A 104 4.24 -8.08 -2.43
C ARG A 104 5.16 -9.24 -2.74
N LEU A 105 4.65 -10.26 -3.39
CA LEU A 105 5.42 -11.38 -3.90
C LEU A 105 5.51 -11.27 -5.42
N ASP A 106 6.73 -11.41 -5.91
CA ASP A 106 7.04 -11.33 -7.33
C ASP A 106 7.72 -12.63 -7.77
N ARG A 107 7.08 -13.38 -8.66
CA ARG A 107 7.65 -14.60 -9.20
C ARG A 107 7.77 -14.47 -10.72
N GLY A 108 9.01 -14.48 -11.21
CA GLY A 108 9.35 -14.30 -12.61
C GLY A 108 10.78 -13.74 -12.77
N PRO A 109 11.21 -13.44 -14.01
CA PRO A 109 10.49 -13.70 -15.26
C PRO A 109 10.41 -15.20 -15.56
N PHE A 110 9.25 -15.66 -16.02
CA PHE A 110 9.09 -17.01 -16.54
C PHE A 110 9.64 -17.12 -17.97
N GLN A 111 10.40 -18.18 -18.25
CA GLN A 111 11.13 -18.33 -19.51
C GLN A 111 10.25 -18.87 -20.64
N ASN A 112 9.27 -19.69 -20.30
CA ASN A 112 8.35 -20.28 -21.26
C ASN A 112 6.92 -20.31 -20.72
N ARG A 113 5.98 -20.60 -21.63
CA ARG A 113 4.55 -20.61 -21.35
C ARG A 113 4.12 -21.66 -20.33
N GLY A 114 4.66 -22.87 -20.46
CA GLY A 114 4.32 -23.98 -19.58
C GLY A 114 4.72 -23.72 -18.13
N ASP A 115 5.83 -23.02 -17.89
CA ASP A 115 6.32 -22.73 -16.53
C ASP A 115 5.32 -21.88 -15.74
N TRP A 116 4.82 -20.80 -16.34
CA TRP A 116 3.91 -19.89 -15.65
C TRP A 116 2.47 -20.43 -15.61
N GLU A 117 2.04 -21.20 -16.62
CA GLU A 117 0.78 -21.93 -16.58
C GLU A 117 0.78 -22.96 -15.43
N ALA A 118 1.87 -23.70 -15.25
CA ALA A 118 2.02 -24.65 -14.16
C ALA A 118 2.06 -23.97 -12.79
N ASP A 119 2.81 -22.86 -12.65
CA ASP A 119 2.86 -22.08 -11.41
C ASP A 119 1.50 -21.47 -11.04
N TRP A 120 0.76 -20.97 -12.03
CA TRP A 120 -0.59 -20.46 -11.83
C TRP A 120 -1.55 -21.56 -11.39
N GLN A 121 -1.53 -22.70 -12.07
CA GLN A 121 -2.41 -23.82 -11.76
C GLN A 121 -2.15 -24.38 -10.35
N ALA A 122 -0.89 -24.42 -9.92
CA ALA A 122 -0.54 -24.78 -8.55
C ALA A 122 -1.14 -23.82 -7.52
N LEU A 123 -1.15 -22.51 -7.80
CA LEU A 123 -1.77 -21.51 -6.92
C LEU A 123 -3.29 -21.69 -6.84
N VAL A 124 -3.96 -21.84 -7.98
CA VAL A 124 -5.42 -22.00 -8.06
C VAL A 124 -5.87 -23.27 -7.31
N GLN A 125 -5.03 -24.31 -7.26
CA GLN A 125 -5.27 -25.55 -6.50
C GLN A 125 -5.01 -25.42 -4.99
N GLY A 126 -4.72 -24.22 -4.49
CA GLY A 126 -4.48 -23.96 -3.07
C GLY A 126 -3.00 -23.94 -2.67
N GLY A 127 -2.10 -23.83 -3.64
CA GLY A 127 -0.68 -23.59 -3.37
C GLY A 127 -0.45 -22.24 -2.67
N GLU A 128 0.70 -22.12 -2.00
CA GLU A 128 1.07 -20.87 -1.34
C GLU A 128 1.59 -19.83 -2.33
N LEU A 129 1.26 -18.55 -2.08
CA LEU A 129 1.92 -17.45 -2.77
C LEU A 129 3.41 -17.46 -2.42
N THR A 130 4.24 -17.56 -3.44
CA THR A 130 5.70 -17.63 -3.34
C THR A 130 6.33 -16.72 -4.39
N GLY A 131 7.51 -16.18 -4.09
CA GLY A 131 8.24 -15.25 -4.94
C GLY A 131 9.23 -14.41 -4.14
N LYS A 132 9.95 -13.51 -4.83
CA LYS A 132 10.74 -12.46 -4.19
C LYS A 132 9.80 -11.56 -3.38
N VAL A 133 10.07 -11.43 -2.09
CA VAL A 133 9.26 -10.62 -1.18
C VAL A 133 9.74 -9.17 -1.23
N GLY A 134 8.83 -8.26 -1.60
CA GLY A 134 8.92 -6.84 -1.34
C GLY A 134 8.03 -6.49 -0.15
N GLU A 135 8.62 -5.91 0.89
CA GLU A 135 7.86 -5.43 2.04
C GLU A 135 7.20 -4.09 1.69
N LEU A 136 5.91 -3.97 1.98
CA LEU A 136 5.14 -2.77 1.74
C LEU A 136 4.47 -2.35 3.04
N THR A 137 4.73 -1.12 3.47
CA THR A 137 4.20 -0.63 4.74
C THR A 137 2.95 0.20 4.52
N VAL A 138 1.87 -0.19 5.20
CA VAL A 138 0.68 0.64 5.39
C VAL A 138 0.43 0.71 6.90
N PRO A 139 0.75 1.83 7.56
CA PRO A 139 0.64 1.94 9.01
C PRO A 139 -0.76 1.59 9.52
N GLY A 140 -0.83 0.67 10.48
CA GLY A 140 -2.08 0.24 11.10
C GLY A 140 -2.87 -0.80 10.30
N SER A 141 -2.35 -1.33 9.18
CA SER A 141 -3.00 -2.41 8.43
C SER A 141 -3.24 -3.65 9.30
N ILE A 142 -4.43 -4.23 9.20
CA ILE A 142 -4.80 -5.45 9.94
C ILE A 142 -5.27 -6.60 9.03
N GLY A 143 -5.25 -6.39 7.71
CA GLY A 143 -5.70 -7.39 6.74
C GLY A 143 -5.59 -6.89 5.32
N LEU A 144 -6.08 -7.71 4.39
CA LEU A 144 -6.21 -7.40 2.98
C LEU A 144 -7.52 -7.99 2.46
N GLN A 145 -8.29 -7.20 1.74
CA GLN A 145 -9.49 -7.64 1.04
C GLN A 145 -9.37 -7.22 -0.42
N ALA A 146 -9.83 -8.08 -1.33
CA ALA A 146 -9.78 -7.78 -2.75
C ALA A 146 -11.06 -8.17 -3.46
N ARG A 147 -11.36 -7.43 -4.52
CA ARG A 147 -12.49 -7.69 -5.43
C ARG A 147 -12.06 -7.44 -6.86
N VAL A 148 -12.72 -8.09 -7.79
CA VAL A 148 -12.56 -7.83 -9.22
C VAL A 148 -13.88 -7.36 -9.82
N TRP A 149 -13.79 -6.52 -10.84
CA TRP A 149 -14.90 -6.15 -11.69
C TRP A 149 -14.80 -6.92 -13.00
N SER A 150 -15.80 -7.76 -13.26
CA SER A 150 -15.99 -8.47 -14.52
C SER A 150 -17.28 -7.99 -15.21
N ASP A 151 -17.63 -8.60 -16.33
CA ASP A 151 -18.88 -8.30 -17.06
C ASP A 151 -20.15 -8.57 -16.23
N THR A 152 -20.06 -9.41 -15.20
CA THR A 152 -21.19 -9.73 -14.30
C THR A 152 -21.22 -8.87 -13.03
N GLY A 153 -20.20 -8.04 -12.82
CA GLY A 153 -20.10 -7.08 -11.71
C GLY A 153 -18.97 -7.37 -10.73
N TRP A 154 -19.09 -6.82 -9.51
CA TRP A 154 -18.06 -6.93 -8.47
C TRP A 154 -18.11 -8.28 -7.77
N ALA A 155 -17.02 -9.04 -7.82
CA ALA A 155 -16.89 -10.34 -7.16
C ALA A 155 -15.67 -10.40 -6.21
N THR A 156 -15.81 -11.15 -5.11
CA THR A 156 -14.72 -11.48 -4.15
C THR A 156 -14.08 -12.83 -4.44
N ALA A 157 -14.56 -13.53 -5.47
CA ALA A 157 -14.01 -14.77 -5.98
C ALA A 157 -14.09 -14.72 -7.50
N VAL A 158 -13.06 -15.22 -8.16
CA VAL A 158 -12.98 -15.21 -9.61
C VAL A 158 -13.47 -16.54 -10.14
N ALA A 159 -14.50 -16.53 -10.99
CA ALA A 159 -15.00 -17.75 -11.61
C ALA A 159 -13.91 -18.33 -12.53
N THR A 160 -13.69 -19.64 -12.50
CA THR A 160 -12.71 -20.33 -13.35
C THR A 160 -13.15 -20.48 -14.81
N ALA A 161 -14.23 -19.80 -15.21
CA ALA A 161 -14.78 -19.89 -16.56
C ALA A 161 -13.83 -19.22 -17.58
N PRO A 162 -13.45 -19.92 -18.66
CA PRO A 162 -12.67 -19.34 -19.75
C PRO A 162 -13.36 -18.12 -20.34
N GLY A 163 -12.59 -17.09 -20.70
CA GLY A 163 -13.10 -15.88 -21.34
C GLY A 163 -13.72 -14.84 -20.41
N THR A 164 -13.67 -15.02 -19.09
CA THR A 164 -14.07 -13.96 -18.15
C THR A 164 -13.04 -12.84 -18.19
N LEU A 165 -13.44 -11.67 -18.69
CA LEU A 165 -12.59 -10.48 -18.71
C LEU A 165 -12.63 -9.80 -17.36
N ILE A 166 -11.45 -9.55 -16.80
CA ILE A 166 -11.29 -8.72 -15.60
C ILE A 166 -10.97 -7.31 -16.07
N ARG A 167 -11.90 -6.39 -15.86
CA ARG A 167 -11.79 -4.98 -16.31
C ARG A 167 -11.27 -4.06 -15.21
N GLY A 168 -11.41 -4.49 -13.95
CA GLY A 168 -10.92 -3.73 -12.81
C GLY A 168 -10.63 -4.61 -11.61
N MET A 169 -9.78 -4.10 -10.73
CA MET A 169 -9.44 -4.73 -9.46
C MET A 169 -9.54 -3.68 -8.35
N GLU A 170 -10.09 -4.07 -7.22
CA GLU A 170 -10.18 -3.27 -6.00
C GLU A 170 -9.36 -3.95 -4.91
N LEU A 171 -8.54 -3.17 -4.23
CA LEU A 171 -7.84 -3.55 -3.02
C LEU A 171 -8.34 -2.69 -1.86
N ALA A 172 -8.68 -3.34 -0.74
CA ALA A 172 -9.07 -2.69 0.49
C ALA A 172 -8.19 -3.17 1.65
N ILE A 173 -7.56 -2.22 2.33
CA ILE A 173 -6.71 -2.44 3.50
C ILE A 173 -7.46 -1.98 4.74
N PRO A 174 -8.06 -2.90 5.52
CA PRO A 174 -8.61 -2.56 6.82
C PRO A 174 -7.50 -2.09 7.76
N LEU A 175 -7.82 -1.09 8.57
CA LEU A 175 -6.90 -0.46 9.51
C LEU A 175 -7.41 -0.63 10.95
N ALA A 176 -6.50 -0.79 11.91
CA ALA A 176 -6.85 -0.87 13.33
C ALA A 176 -7.56 0.41 13.79
N GLY A 177 -8.67 0.26 14.52
CA GLY A 177 -9.39 1.40 15.12
C GLY A 177 -10.16 2.28 14.12
N THR A 178 -10.34 1.85 12.88
CA THR A 178 -11.14 2.55 11.86
C THR A 178 -12.08 1.59 11.16
N GLU A 179 -13.33 2.04 10.91
CA GLU A 179 -14.34 1.22 10.22
C GLU A 179 -14.20 1.31 8.69
N ILE A 180 -13.59 2.38 8.18
CA ILE A 180 -13.43 2.61 6.75
C ILE A 180 -12.04 2.12 6.32
N PRO A 181 -11.93 1.07 5.48
CA PRO A 181 -10.65 0.62 4.97
C PRO A 181 -10.08 1.60 3.95
N LEU A 182 -8.75 1.65 3.83
CA LEU A 182 -8.13 2.34 2.70
C LEU A 182 -8.37 1.52 1.43
N ARG A 183 -9.02 2.13 0.45
CA ARG A 183 -9.45 1.43 -0.76
C ARG A 183 -8.83 2.07 -1.99
N GLN A 184 -8.37 1.23 -2.91
CA GLN A 184 -7.90 1.65 -4.21
C GLN A 184 -8.49 0.75 -5.30
N VAL A 185 -8.99 1.39 -6.36
CA VAL A 185 -9.45 0.70 -7.57
C VAL A 185 -8.47 1.00 -8.70
N CYS A 186 -8.20 0.00 -9.53
CA CYS A 186 -7.43 0.12 -10.76
C CYS A 186 -8.19 -0.54 -11.92
N LEU A 187 -8.07 0.07 -13.09
CA LEU A 187 -8.52 -0.52 -14.35
C LEU A 187 -7.37 -1.35 -14.92
N THR A 188 -7.69 -2.53 -15.45
CA THR A 188 -6.71 -3.51 -15.95
C THR A 188 -6.29 -3.25 -17.39
N GLY A 189 -6.89 -2.26 -18.05
CA GLY A 189 -6.61 -1.93 -19.46
C GLY A 189 -7.20 -2.92 -20.47
N GLN A 190 -8.09 -3.82 -20.03
CA GLN A 190 -8.77 -4.77 -20.89
C GLN A 190 -10.15 -4.22 -21.29
N ASP A 191 -10.21 -3.58 -22.46
CA ASP A 191 -11.42 -3.03 -23.07
C ASP A 191 -12.09 -4.03 -24.03
#